data_AF-W4NC47-F1
#
_entry.id   AF-W4NC47-F1
#
_cell.length_a   1.000
_cell.length_b   1.000
_cell.length_c   1.000
_cell.angle_alpha   90.00
_cell.angle_beta   90.00
_cell.angle_gamma   90.00
#
_symmetry.space_group_name_H-M   'P 1'
#
loop_
_entity.id
_entity.type
_entity.pdbx_description
1 polymer ?
#
loop_
_entity_poly.entity_id
_entity_poly.type
_entity_poly.pdbx_seq_one_letter_code
_entity_poly.pdbx_strand_id
1 'polypeptide(L)'
;MRKTEQQALIPQEATPDLLIDLIGKTQQITKAAAGVLKACRTCMDTRTKKEYIEKWGGIHTVTEAVYDCADLAQRIVDAGLAMETMCAKPAGSRQMILIDDLRRSLDMEHVDPSTGEID
;
A
#
# COMPACT_ATOMS: atom_id res chain seq x y z
N MET A 1 -1.29 38.03 16.94
CA MET A 1 -0.26 37.90 18.00
C MET A 1 0.89 37.06 17.46
N ARG A 2 2.15 37.53 17.56
CA ARG A 2 3.33 36.66 17.36
C ARG A 2 3.39 35.69 18.55
N LYS A 3 3.60 34.40 18.30
CA LYS A 3 3.87 33.41 19.36
C LYS A 3 5.12 33.81 20.12
N THR A 4 5.09 33.72 21.45
CA THR A 4 6.30 33.97 22.28
C THR A 4 7.32 32.86 22.03
N GLU A 5 8.62 33.12 22.20
CA GLU A 5 9.70 32.14 21.95
C GLU A 5 9.48 30.82 22.72
N GLN A 6 8.85 30.89 23.90
CA GLN A 6 8.49 29.73 24.72
C GLN A 6 7.31 28.91 24.15
N GLN A 7 6.36 29.54 23.44
CA GLN A 7 5.25 28.87 22.76
C GLN A 7 5.68 28.20 21.43
N ALA A 8 6.86 28.55 20.91
CA ALA A 8 7.44 27.87 19.76
C ALA A 8 8.11 26.52 20.15
N LEU A 9 8.34 26.27 21.44
CA LEU A 9 8.96 25.05 21.95
C LEU A 9 7.98 23.90 22.21
N ILE A 10 6.67 24.17 22.19
CA ILE A 10 5.64 23.13 22.37
C ILE A 10 5.17 22.70 20.97
N PRO A 11 5.36 21.43 20.57
CA PRO A 11 4.84 20.92 19.30
C PRO A 11 3.33 21.13 19.22
N GLN A 12 2.86 21.60 18.06
CA GLN A 12 1.42 21.53 17.80
C GLN A 12 1.10 20.10 17.39
N GLU A 13 0.57 19.34 18.35
CA GLU A 13 0.09 17.99 18.12
C GLU A 13 -1.01 17.96 17.07
N ALA A 14 -1.01 16.92 16.24
CA ALA A 14 -2.09 16.66 15.30
C ALA A 14 -3.40 16.46 16.06
N THR A 15 -4.47 17.14 15.63
CA THR A 15 -5.80 16.98 16.22
C THR A 15 -6.56 15.82 15.56
N PRO A 16 -7.55 15.22 16.25
CA PRO A 16 -8.39 14.17 15.66
C PRO A 16 -9.07 14.58 14.35
N ASP A 17 -9.44 15.85 14.19
CA ASP A 17 -10.07 16.37 12.96
C ASP A 17 -9.17 16.20 11.73
N LEU A 18 -7.85 16.34 11.89
CA LEU A 18 -6.91 16.10 10.80
C LEU A 18 -6.94 14.64 10.33
N LEU A 19 -7.16 13.70 11.25
CA LEU A 19 -7.27 12.28 10.91
C LEU A 19 -8.56 11.98 10.14
N ILE A 20 -9.66 12.68 10.45
CA ILE A 20 -10.92 12.56 9.71
C ILE A 20 -10.72 12.99 8.25
N ASP A 21 -10.06 14.12 8.03
CA ASP A 21 -9.74 14.59 6.68
C ASP A 21 -8.81 13.61 5.94
N LEU A 22 -7.85 13.00 6.64
CA LEU A 22 -6.96 11.99 6.06
C LEU A 22 -7.71 10.71 5.69
N ILE A 23 -8.64 10.22 6.52
CA ILE A 23 -9.52 9.08 6.20
C ILE A 23 -10.27 9.33 4.88
N GLY A 24 -10.83 10.53 4.71
CA GLY A 24 -11.52 10.88 3.48
C GLY A 24 -10.62 10.82 2.24
N LYS A 25 -9.36 11.23 2.37
CA LYS A 25 -8.37 11.17 1.28
C LYS A 25 -7.92 9.73 0.99
N THR A 26 -7.69 8.92 2.03
CA THR A 26 -7.28 7.51 1.84
C THR A 26 -8.39 6.71 1.17
N GLN A 27 -9.65 6.93 1.58
CA GLN A 27 -10.81 6.29 0.95
C GLN A 27 -10.95 6.64 -0.55
N GLN A 28 -10.64 7.87 -0.94
CA GLN A 28 -10.65 8.27 -2.36
C GLN A 28 -9.60 7.52 -3.17
N ILE A 29 -8.38 7.37 -2.64
CA ILE A 29 -7.30 6.59 -3.27
C ILE A 29 -7.73 5.12 -3.43
N THR A 30 -8.23 4.51 -2.34
CA THR A 30 -8.71 3.12 -2.35
C THR A 30 -9.80 2.92 -3.39
N LYS A 31 -10.78 3.83 -3.46
CA LYS A 31 -11.89 3.75 -4.40
C LYS A 31 -11.43 3.90 -5.86
N ALA A 32 -10.51 4.83 -6.13
CA ALA A 32 -9.95 5.02 -7.45
C ALA A 32 -9.18 3.77 -7.92
N ALA A 33 -8.32 3.22 -7.07
CA ALA A 33 -7.57 2.00 -7.36
C ALA A 33 -8.50 0.79 -7.57
N ALA A 34 -9.54 0.63 -6.75
CA ALA A 34 -10.55 -0.41 -6.94
C ALA A 34 -11.30 -0.27 -8.28
N GLY A 35 -11.55 0.96 -8.72
CA GLY A 35 -12.11 1.26 -10.04
C GLY A 35 -11.21 0.81 -11.18
N VAL A 36 -9.91 1.12 -11.11
CA VAL A 36 -8.91 0.66 -12.09
C VAL A 36 -8.81 -0.86 -12.11
N LEU A 37 -8.69 -1.49 -10.93
CA LEU A 37 -8.64 -2.95 -10.80
C LEU A 37 -9.85 -3.62 -11.44
N LYS A 38 -11.06 -3.09 -11.21
CA LYS A 38 -12.28 -3.60 -11.84
C LYS A 38 -12.20 -3.50 -13.37
N ALA A 39 -11.73 -2.38 -13.91
CA ALA A 39 -11.56 -2.21 -15.36
C ALA A 39 -10.53 -3.19 -15.93
N CYS A 40 -9.38 -3.37 -15.27
CA CYS A 40 -8.39 -4.37 -15.69
C CYS A 40 -8.99 -5.78 -15.72
N ARG A 41 -9.73 -6.16 -14.67
CA ARG A 41 -10.41 -7.47 -14.58
C ARG A 41 -11.43 -7.71 -15.70
N THR A 42 -12.04 -6.67 -16.27
CA THR A 42 -12.94 -6.84 -17.42
C THR A 42 -12.20 -7.13 -18.73
N CYS A 43 -10.90 -6.84 -18.79
CA CYS A 43 -10.04 -7.06 -19.95
C CYS A 43 -9.17 -8.32 -19.83
N MET A 44 -9.18 -9.01 -18.68
CA MET A 44 -8.39 -10.21 -18.41
C MET A 44 -9.20 -11.47 -18.69
N ASP A 45 -8.60 -12.43 -19.41
CA ASP A 45 -9.24 -13.73 -19.72
C ASP A 45 -9.06 -14.78 -18.62
N THR A 46 -8.08 -14.57 -17.73
CA THR A 46 -7.75 -15.45 -16.60
C THR A 46 -7.53 -14.62 -15.34
N ARG A 47 -7.50 -15.27 -14.18
CA ARG A 47 -7.35 -14.54 -12.91
C ARG A 47 -5.92 -14.06 -12.70
N THR A 48 -4.93 -14.81 -13.17
CA THR A 48 -3.51 -14.45 -13.04
C THR A 48 -2.79 -14.46 -14.37
N LYS A 49 -1.73 -13.66 -14.46
CA LYS A 49 -0.82 -13.61 -15.62
C LYS A 49 -0.20 -14.99 -15.90
N LYS A 50 0.16 -15.72 -14.83
CA LYS A 50 0.70 -17.08 -14.91
C LYS A 50 -0.28 -18.04 -15.59
N GLU A 51 -1.55 -18.05 -15.14
CA GLU A 51 -2.60 -18.87 -15.77
C GLU A 51 -2.79 -18.52 -17.26
N TYR A 52 -2.68 -17.24 -17.63
CA TYR A 52 -2.78 -16.82 -19.04
C TYR A 52 -1.65 -17.41 -19.88
N ILE A 53 -0.41 -17.27 -19.40
CA ILE A 53 0.79 -17.75 -20.09
C ILE A 53 0.79 -19.28 -20.17
N GLU A 54 0.41 -19.99 -19.11
CA GLU A 54 0.29 -21.46 -19.13
C GLU A 54 -0.73 -21.94 -20.15
N LYS A 55 -1.83 -21.20 -20.34
CA LYS A 55 -2.89 -21.54 -21.29
C LYS A 55 -2.50 -21.26 -22.74
N TRP A 56 -1.77 -20.17 -23.01
CA TRP A 56 -1.54 -19.67 -24.36
C TRP A 56 -0.08 -19.67 -24.82
N GLY A 57 0.86 -20.07 -23.96
CA GLY A 57 2.29 -20.19 -24.27
C GLY A 57 3.05 -18.87 -24.36
N GLY A 58 2.39 -17.73 -24.11
CA GLY A 58 2.98 -16.41 -24.17
C GLY A 58 1.96 -15.32 -23.87
N ILE A 59 2.42 -14.06 -23.80
CA ILE A 59 1.56 -12.90 -23.54
C ILE A 59 2.00 -11.71 -24.39
N HIS A 60 1.02 -11.04 -25.00
CA HIS A 60 1.28 -9.81 -25.73
C HIS A 60 1.53 -8.66 -24.74
N THR A 61 2.44 -7.74 -25.08
CA THR A 61 2.89 -6.66 -24.18
C THR A 61 1.75 -5.78 -23.64
N VAL A 62 0.73 -5.49 -24.46
CA VAL A 62 -0.45 -4.72 -24.04
C VAL A 62 -1.30 -5.52 -23.04
N THR A 63 -1.48 -6.82 -23.28
CA THR A 63 -2.22 -7.69 -22.36
C THR A 63 -1.46 -7.84 -21.04
N GLU A 64 -0.15 -8.04 -21.12
CA GLU A 64 0.75 -8.09 -19.96
C GLU A 64 0.63 -6.83 -19.10
N ALA A 65 0.64 -5.64 -19.71
CA ALA A 65 0.46 -4.39 -18.99
C ALA A 65 -0.88 -4.31 -18.25
N VAL A 66 -1.96 -4.92 -18.77
CA VAL A 66 -3.26 -4.99 -18.06
C VAL A 66 -3.15 -5.86 -16.81
N TYR A 67 -2.49 -7.01 -16.88
CA TYR A 67 -2.25 -7.88 -15.72
C TYR A 67 -1.39 -7.17 -14.67
N ASP A 68 -0.28 -6.56 -15.09
CA ASP A 68 0.62 -5.86 -14.18
C ASP A 68 -0.08 -4.63 -13.53
N CYS A 69 -0.93 -3.94 -14.29
CA CYS A 69 -1.76 -2.85 -13.78
C CYS A 69 -2.80 -3.34 -12.76
N ALA A 70 -3.42 -4.51 -12.97
CA ALA A 70 -4.34 -5.11 -12.02
C ALA A 70 -3.63 -5.44 -10.69
N ASP A 71 -2.44 -6.04 -10.76
CA ASP A 71 -1.65 -6.37 -9.58
C ASP A 71 -1.24 -5.12 -8.80
N LEU A 72 -0.78 -4.07 -9.50
CA LEU A 72 -0.46 -2.80 -8.86
C LEU A 72 -1.70 -2.13 -8.24
N ALA A 73 -2.82 -2.11 -8.95
CA ALA A 73 -4.07 -1.54 -8.44
C ALA A 73 -4.56 -2.27 -7.18
N GLN A 74 -4.44 -3.61 -7.13
CA GLN A 74 -4.75 -4.39 -5.94
C GLN A 74 -3.86 -3.99 -4.75
N ARG A 75 -2.55 -3.86 -4.95
CA ARG A 75 -1.62 -3.41 -3.89
C ARG A 75 -1.96 -2.02 -3.37
N ILE A 76 -2.39 -1.10 -4.26
CA ILE A 76 -2.83 0.24 -3.85
C ILE A 76 -4.13 0.18 -3.04
N VAL A 77 -5.07 -0.71 -3.39
CA VAL A 77 -6.29 -0.93 -2.58
C VAL A 77 -5.91 -1.39 -1.18
N ASP A 78 -5.03 -2.39 -1.06
CA ASP A 78 -4.61 -2.95 0.22
C ASP A 78 -3.88 -1.90 1.07
N ALA A 79 -2.97 -1.14 0.47
CA ALA A 79 -2.29 -0.02 1.11
C ALA A 79 -3.27 1.08 1.54
N GLY A 80 -4.26 1.41 0.69
CA GLY A 80 -5.32 2.37 0.97
C GLY A 80 -6.14 2.01 2.21
N LEU A 81 -6.51 0.74 2.34
CA LEU A 81 -7.20 0.20 3.52
C LEU A 81 -6.33 0.22 4.77
N ALA A 82 -5.04 -0.06 4.64
CA ALA A 82 -4.08 0.05 5.74
C ALA A 82 -3.98 1.51 6.23
N MET A 83 -3.82 2.47 5.32
CA MET A 83 -3.79 3.91 5.67
C MET A 83 -5.08 4.38 6.34
N GLU A 84 -6.25 3.94 5.85
CA GLU A 84 -7.53 4.23 6.51
C GLU A 84 -7.57 3.69 7.94
N THR A 85 -7.11 2.44 8.14
CA THR A 85 -7.03 1.84 9.47
C THR A 85 -6.08 2.63 10.39
N MET A 86 -4.95 3.12 9.87
CA MET A 86 -4.02 3.97 10.62
C MET A 86 -4.68 5.25 11.12
N CYS A 87 -5.50 5.89 10.30
CA CYS A 87 -6.17 7.13 10.67
C CYS A 87 -7.38 6.88 11.59
N ALA A 88 -8.13 5.79 11.38
CA ALA A 88 -9.32 5.46 12.16
C ALA A 88 -8.99 4.91 13.56
N LYS A 89 -7.85 4.22 13.72
CA LYS A 89 -7.45 3.60 15.00
C LYS A 89 -5.96 3.85 15.32
N PRO A 90 -5.51 5.10 15.54
CA PRO A 90 -4.09 5.43 15.60
C PRO A 90 -3.28 4.64 16.64
N ALA A 91 -3.85 4.36 17.81
CA ALA A 91 -3.17 3.61 18.87
C ALA A 91 -3.01 2.11 18.52
N GLY A 92 -4.04 1.49 17.95
CA GLY A 92 -4.01 0.07 17.55
C GLY A 92 -3.23 -0.17 16.27
N SER A 93 -3.27 0.79 15.34
CA SER A 93 -2.55 0.70 14.07
C SER A 93 -1.05 0.87 14.25
N ARG A 94 -0.60 1.65 15.25
CA ARG A 94 0.83 1.73 15.59
C ARG A 94 1.40 0.38 16.02
N GLN A 95 0.64 -0.41 16.78
CA GLN A 95 1.05 -1.78 17.14
C GLN A 95 1.10 -2.69 15.91
N MET A 96 0.13 -2.54 14.99
CA MET A 96 0.09 -3.33 13.76
C MET A 96 1.26 -3.01 12.82
N ILE A 97 1.58 -1.74 12.60
CA ILE A 97 2.76 -1.31 11.81
C ILE A 97 4.04 -1.84 12.46
N LEU A 98 4.19 -1.69 13.79
CA LEU A 98 5.36 -2.21 14.48
C LEU A 98 5.53 -3.72 14.28
N ILE A 99 4.43 -4.48 14.34
CA ILE A 99 4.44 -5.92 14.08
C ILE A 99 4.78 -6.22 12.61
N ASP A 100 4.25 -5.45 11.66
CA ASP A 100 4.52 -5.61 10.23
C ASP A 100 5.97 -5.27 9.87
N ASP A 101 6.51 -4.17 10.40
CA ASP A 101 7.92 -3.80 10.29
C ASP A 101 8.84 -4.85 10.93
N LEU A 102 8.45 -5.41 12.07
CA LEU A 102 9.17 -6.51 12.71
C LEU A 102 9.14 -7.77 11.84
N ARG A 103 7.98 -8.15 11.30
CA ARG A 103 7.85 -9.30 10.38
C ARG A 103 8.68 -9.08 9.14
N ARG A 104 8.60 -7.91 8.50
CA ARG A 104 9.41 -7.56 7.33
C ARG A 104 10.90 -7.54 7.65
N SER A 105 11.30 -7.09 8.84
CA SER A 105 12.70 -7.12 9.29
C SER A 105 13.20 -8.53 9.57
N LEU A 106 12.30 -9.42 10.00
CA LEU A 106 12.59 -10.84 10.24
C LEU A 106 12.54 -11.67 8.94
N ASP A 107 11.69 -11.29 7.99
CA ASP A 107 11.56 -11.86 6.65
C ASP A 107 12.60 -11.26 5.68
N MET A 108 13.56 -10.46 6.15
CA MET A 108 14.76 -10.15 5.39
C MET A 108 15.53 -11.46 5.21
N GLU A 109 15.32 -12.11 4.06
CA GLU A 109 16.25 -13.07 3.48
C GLU A 109 17.68 -12.61 3.80
N HIS A 110 18.42 -13.44 4.54
CA HIS A 110 19.74 -13.08 5.04
C HIS A 110 20.69 -12.97 3.85
N VAL A 111 20.84 -11.76 3.32
CA VAL A 111 21.84 -11.49 2.29
C VAL A 111 23.18 -11.48 2.98
N ASP A 112 23.98 -12.54 2.77
CA ASP A 112 25.36 -12.58 3.26
C ASP A 112 26.11 -11.38 2.66
N PRO A 113 26.58 -10.42 3.48
CA PRO A 113 27.23 -9.20 2.98
C PRO A 113 28.53 -9.45 2.21
N SER A 114 29.10 -10.66 2.34
CA SER A 114 30.36 -11.06 1.72
C SER A 114 30.17 -11.81 0.39
N THR A 115 29.02 -12.46 0.17
CA THR A 115 28.74 -13.26 -1.04
C THR A 115 27.56 -12.74 -1.86
N GLY A 116 26.65 -11.97 -1.26
CA GLY A 116 25.43 -11.48 -1.91
C GLY A 116 24.39 -12.57 -2.16
N GLU A 117 24.57 -13.76 -1.59
CA GLU A 117 23.62 -14.87 -1.69
C GLU A 117 22.50 -14.73 -0.65
N ILE A 118 21.31 -15.19 -1.04
CA ILE A 118 20.10 -15.26 -0.24
C ILE A 118 19.96 -16.72 0.22
N ASP A 119 19.92 -16.97 1.53
CA ASP A 119 19.59 -18.28 2.11
C ASP A 119 18.08 -18.60 2.03
#